data_AF-A0A2T7NQM8-F1
#
_entry.id   AF-A0A2T7NQM8-F1
#
_cell.length_a   1.000
_cell.length_b   1.000
_cell.length_c   1.000
_cell.angle_alpha   90.00
_cell.angle_beta   90.00
_cell.angle_gamma   90.00
#
_symmetry.space_group_name_H-M   'P 1'
#
loop_
_entity.id
_entity.type
_entity.pdbx_description
1 polymer ?
#
loop_
_entity_poly.entity_id
_entity_poly.type
_entity_poly.pdbx_seq_one_letter_code
_entity_poly.pdbx_strand_id
1 'polypeptide(L)'
;MKDAELEELYYTYVENEDVLCTNRIRLGKPEDGGWDVCDDIEHRPQSPCLVYSFGINRDFSFDDAVSDKYRCEVHSFDPSMGQNDHKHSDRVFFHNLGISDQDFVNSINWTMRTLTSIKKQLHHTKVG
;
A
#
# COMPACT_ATOMS: atom_id res chain seq x y z
N MET A 1 -23.56 17.49 23.36
CA MET A 1 -22.36 17.36 22.50
C MET A 1 -21.98 18.75 22.06
N LYS A 2 -20.69 19.08 22.09
CA LYS A 2 -20.19 20.37 21.59
C LYS A 2 -20.02 20.27 20.06
N ASP A 3 -20.15 21.39 19.36
CA ASP A 3 -20.13 21.41 17.88
C ASP A 3 -18.89 20.73 17.28
N ALA A 4 -17.72 20.86 17.92
CA ALA A 4 -16.48 20.22 17.48
C ALA A 4 -16.50 18.68 17.56
N GLU A 5 -17.18 18.09 18.56
CA GLU A 5 -17.31 16.63 18.69
C GLU A 5 -18.26 16.07 17.62
N LEU A 6 -19.28 16.86 17.24
CA LEU A 6 -20.22 16.50 16.18
C LEU A 6 -19.56 16.56 14.80
N GLU A 7 -18.71 17.57 14.59
CA GLU A 7 -17.94 17.75 13.37
C GLU A 7 -16.92 16.61 13.18
N GLU A 8 -16.17 16.24 14.22
CA GLU A 8 -15.26 15.08 14.20
C GLU A 8 -16.00 13.77 13.90
N LEU A 9 -17.17 13.56 14.52
CA LEU A 9 -18.00 12.38 14.26
C LEU A 9 -18.55 12.37 12.83
N TYR A 10 -18.97 13.52 12.31
CA TYR A 10 -19.46 13.66 10.94
C TYR A 10 -18.36 13.36 9.93
N TYR A 11 -17.16 13.94 10.10
CA TYR A 11 -16.01 13.62 9.25
C TYR A 11 -15.65 12.15 9.32
N THR A 12 -15.59 11.57 10.52
CA THR A 12 -15.33 10.14 10.69
C THR A 12 -16.39 9.30 9.97
N TYR A 13 -17.67 9.62 10.09
CA TYR A 13 -18.74 8.82 9.48
C TYR A 13 -18.85 8.98 7.96
N VAL A 14 -18.56 10.18 7.43
CA VAL A 14 -18.65 10.47 5.99
C VAL A 14 -17.39 10.04 5.24
N GLU A 15 -16.22 10.13 5.88
CA GLU A 15 -14.94 9.73 5.28
C GLU A 15 -14.68 8.23 5.39
N ASN A 16 -15.34 7.54 6.33
CA ASN A 16 -15.29 6.08 6.39
C ASN A 16 -16.40 5.48 5.53
N GLU A 17 -16.03 4.84 4.42
CA GLU A 17 -16.86 3.80 3.83
C GLU A 17 -16.85 2.60 4.77
N ASP A 18 -17.72 2.62 5.78
CA ASP A 18 -17.85 1.54 6.75
C ASP A 18 -18.40 0.28 6.07
N VAL A 19 -17.49 -0.59 5.65
CA VAL A 19 -17.79 -1.93 5.19
C VAL A 19 -17.87 -2.85 6.40
N LEU A 20 -18.96 -3.63 6.51
CA LEU A 20 -19.06 -4.67 7.53
C LEU A 20 -18.02 -5.74 7.24
N CYS A 21 -16.93 -5.75 8.02
CA CYS A 21 -15.90 -6.78 7.95
C CYS A 21 -16.11 -7.84 9.03
N THR A 22 -16.42 -9.06 8.63
CA THR A 22 -16.65 -10.18 9.56
C THR A 22 -15.38 -10.91 9.96
N ASN A 23 -14.36 -10.91 9.10
CA ASN A 23 -13.07 -11.56 9.27
C ASN A 23 -11.93 -10.54 9.18
N ARG A 24 -11.69 -9.84 10.28
CA ARG A 24 -10.57 -8.91 10.42
C ARG A 24 -9.30 -9.66 10.84
N ILE A 25 -8.23 -9.51 10.08
CA ILE A 25 -6.93 -10.15 10.36
C ILE A 25 -5.82 -9.11 10.45
N ARG A 26 -4.76 -9.44 11.18
CA ARG A 26 -3.51 -8.68 11.19
C ARG A 26 -2.54 -9.28 10.17
N LEU A 27 -2.01 -8.47 9.25
CA LEU A 27 -0.91 -8.85 8.35
C LEU A 27 0.33 -8.03 8.69
N GLY A 28 1.50 -8.66 8.71
CA GLY A 28 2.75 -8.06 9.16
C GLY A 28 2.95 -8.16 10.68
N LYS A 29 3.74 -7.25 11.24
CA LYS A 29 4.07 -7.25 12.67
C LYS A 29 2.88 -6.95 13.59
N PRO A 30 2.91 -7.37 14.87
CA PRO A 30 1.91 -6.96 15.86
C PRO A 30 1.82 -5.44 16.03
N GLU A 31 2.95 -4.75 15.91
CA GLU A 31 3.14 -3.31 16.03
C GLU A 31 3.30 -2.62 14.65
N ASP A 32 4.00 -1.49 14.59
CA ASP A 32 4.35 -0.81 13.34
C ASP A 32 4.96 -1.78 12.31
N GLY A 33 4.61 -1.57 11.04
CA GLY A 33 4.87 -2.53 9.95
C GLY A 33 3.77 -3.59 9.75
N GLY A 34 2.75 -3.64 10.61
CA GLY A 34 1.54 -4.44 10.37
C GLY A 34 0.27 -3.60 10.20
N TRP A 35 -0.72 -4.19 9.53
CA TRP A 35 -2.03 -3.58 9.28
C TRP A 35 -3.16 -4.57 9.53
N ASP A 36 -4.26 -4.05 10.07
CA ASP A 36 -5.50 -4.81 10.16
C ASP A 36 -6.25 -4.70 8.84
N VAL A 37 -6.53 -5.86 8.23
CA VAL A 37 -7.10 -5.98 6.89
C VAL A 37 -8.38 -6.79 6.97
N CYS A 38 -9.36 -6.41 6.16
CA CYS A 38 -10.54 -7.25 5.97
C CYS A 38 -10.25 -8.43 5.05
N ASP A 39 -10.37 -9.65 5.58
CA ASP A 39 -10.18 -10.93 4.86
C ASP A 39 -11.53 -11.60 4.53
N ASP A 40 -12.59 -10.81 4.46
CA ASP A 40 -13.86 -11.24 3.89
C ASP A 40 -13.67 -11.50 2.39
N ILE A 41 -14.27 -12.58 1.88
CA ILE A 41 -14.04 -13.04 0.51
C ILE A 41 -14.40 -11.99 -0.55
N GLU A 42 -15.35 -11.11 -0.22
CA GLU A 42 -15.87 -10.02 -1.03
C GLU A 42 -14.92 -8.81 -1.10
N HIS A 43 -14.00 -8.67 -0.14
CA HIS A 43 -13.12 -7.50 0.01
C HIS A 43 -11.63 -7.84 -0.12
N ARG A 44 -11.24 -9.09 0.16
CA ARG A 44 -9.83 -9.49 0.11
C ARG A 44 -9.31 -9.57 -1.33
N PRO A 45 -7.99 -9.37 -1.54
CA PRO A 45 -7.37 -9.61 -2.84
C PRO A 45 -7.58 -11.05 -3.33
N GLN A 46 -7.94 -11.21 -4.61
CA GLN A 46 -8.08 -12.52 -5.26
C GLN A 46 -7.10 -12.65 -6.43
N SER A 47 -6.53 -13.84 -6.61
CA SER A 47 -5.55 -14.09 -7.67
C SER A 47 -6.22 -14.06 -9.07
N PRO A 48 -5.59 -13.42 -10.08
CA PRO A 48 -4.34 -12.65 -10.00
C PRO A 48 -4.54 -11.30 -9.31
N CYS A 49 -3.72 -11.02 -8.30
CA CYS A 49 -3.78 -9.77 -7.54
C CYS A 49 -2.44 -9.04 -7.57
N LEU A 50 -2.55 -7.72 -7.50
CA LEU A 50 -1.45 -6.77 -7.51
C LEU A 50 -1.60 -5.83 -6.31
N VAL A 51 -0.52 -5.61 -5.56
CA VAL A 51 -0.48 -4.71 -4.41
C VAL A 51 0.66 -3.72 -4.56
N TYR A 52 0.38 -2.45 -4.27
CA TYR A 52 1.38 -1.38 -4.19
C TYR A 52 1.46 -0.88 -2.74
N SER A 53 2.66 -0.90 -2.17
CA SER A 53 2.93 -0.53 -0.78
C SER A 53 3.94 0.61 -0.76
N PHE A 54 3.53 1.81 -0.33
CA PHE A 54 4.36 3.01 -0.36
C PHE A 54 4.82 3.41 1.03
N GLY A 55 6.08 3.82 1.16
CA GLY A 55 6.65 4.32 2.42
C GLY A 55 6.96 3.22 3.43
N ILE A 56 7.53 2.09 2.98
CA ILE A 56 7.71 0.89 3.83
C ILE A 56 8.77 1.03 4.92
N ASN A 57 9.64 2.03 4.87
CA ASN A 57 10.68 2.33 5.87
C ASN A 57 11.50 1.10 6.30
N ARG A 58 11.99 0.31 5.35
CA ARG A 58 12.76 -0.94 5.55
C ARG A 58 11.98 -2.09 6.20
N ASP A 59 10.66 -1.96 6.36
CA ASP A 59 9.80 -2.99 6.93
C ASP A 59 8.95 -3.64 5.85
N PHE A 60 9.35 -4.83 5.42
CA PHE A 60 8.62 -5.64 4.45
C PHE A 60 7.60 -6.59 5.10
N SER A 61 7.39 -6.52 6.42
CA SER A 61 6.60 -7.54 7.12
C SER A 61 5.14 -7.61 6.63
N PHE A 62 4.52 -6.48 6.34
CA PHE A 62 3.20 -6.45 5.71
C PHE A 62 3.23 -7.00 4.28
N ASP A 63 4.18 -6.54 3.46
CA ASP A 63 4.36 -6.94 2.06
C ASP A 63 4.54 -8.46 1.91
N ASP A 64 5.41 -9.04 2.75
CA ASP A 64 5.67 -10.48 2.80
C ASP A 64 4.41 -11.23 3.26
N ALA A 65 3.71 -10.75 4.30
CA ALA A 65 2.49 -11.40 4.79
C ALA A 65 1.36 -11.39 3.75
N VAL A 66 1.22 -10.31 2.97
CA VAL A 66 0.27 -10.21 1.85
C VAL A 66 0.65 -11.20 0.74
N SER A 67 1.92 -11.23 0.34
CA SER A 67 2.44 -12.16 -0.67
C SER A 67 2.22 -13.63 -0.25
N ASP A 68 2.47 -13.96 1.01
CA ASP A 68 2.37 -15.33 1.52
C ASP A 68 0.91 -15.79 1.62
N LYS A 69 0.03 -14.93 2.16
CA LYS A 69 -1.39 -15.28 2.35
C LYS A 69 -2.17 -15.28 1.04
N TYR A 70 -2.02 -14.26 0.21
CA TYR A 70 -2.86 -14.05 -0.97
C TYR A 70 -2.17 -14.37 -2.30
N ARG A 71 -0.86 -14.66 -2.27
CA ARG A 71 -0.07 -14.99 -3.47
C ARG A 71 -0.02 -13.84 -4.50
N CYS A 72 -0.28 -12.60 -4.07
CA CYS A 72 -0.24 -11.42 -4.92
C CYS A 72 1.17 -11.09 -5.39
N GLU A 73 1.25 -10.42 -6.53
CA GLU A 73 2.42 -9.64 -6.92
C GLU A 73 2.43 -8.34 -6.12
N VAL A 74 3.51 -8.08 -5.38
CA VAL A 74 3.62 -6.94 -4.46
C VAL A 74 4.79 -6.06 -4.89
N HIS A 75 4.53 -4.76 -5.03
CA HIS A 75 5.57 -3.76 -5.27
C HIS A 75 5.65 -2.82 -4.08
N SER A 76 6.81 -2.80 -3.45
CA SER A 76 7.12 -1.96 -2.29
C SER A 76 7.97 -0.77 -2.75
N PHE A 77 7.65 0.42 -2.27
CA PHE A 77 8.19 1.68 -2.77
C PHE A 77 8.66 2.53 -1.61
N ASP A 78 9.94 2.91 -1.58
CA ASP A 78 10.42 3.89 -0.59
C ASP A 78 11.73 4.55 -1.03
N PRO A 79 11.71 5.83 -1.44
CA PRO A 79 12.93 6.50 -1.87
C PRO A 79 13.85 6.88 -0.69
N SER A 80 13.35 6.87 0.55
CA SER A 80 14.12 7.18 1.75
C SER A 80 15.07 6.06 2.17
N MET A 81 14.82 4.83 1.70
CA MET A 81 15.67 3.68 2.03
C MET A 81 17.06 3.77 1.39
N GLY A 82 17.21 4.54 0.31
CA GLY A 82 18.48 4.71 -0.41
C GLY A 82 19.06 3.41 -0.97
N GLN A 83 18.20 2.42 -1.22
CA GLN A 83 18.58 1.12 -1.79
C GLN A 83 18.26 1.10 -3.28
N ASN A 84 18.98 0.33 -4.09
CA ASN A 84 18.60 0.14 -5.49
C ASN A 84 17.36 -0.77 -5.59
N ASP A 85 16.63 -0.66 -6.70
CA ASP A 85 15.55 -1.60 -7.04
C ASP A 85 16.06 -3.04 -6.96
N HIS A 86 15.29 -3.91 -6.31
CA HIS A 86 15.66 -5.31 -6.13
C HIS A 86 14.45 -6.19 -5.91
N LYS A 87 14.61 -7.49 -6.17
CA LYS A 87 13.64 -8.50 -5.77
C LYS A 87 13.88 -8.81 -4.29
N HIS A 88 12.93 -8.45 -3.42
CA HIS A 88 13.01 -8.72 -1.98
C HIS A 88 12.71 -10.20 -1.70
N SER A 89 11.62 -10.71 -2.27
CA SER A 89 11.21 -12.12 -2.18
C SER A 89 10.54 -12.58 -3.46
N ASP A 90 10.04 -13.82 -3.52
CA ASP A 90 9.55 -14.43 -4.77
C ASP A 90 8.50 -13.59 -5.53
N ARG A 91 7.65 -12.87 -4.79
CA ARG A 91 6.57 -12.02 -5.33
C ARG A 91 6.63 -10.58 -4.84
N VAL A 92 7.64 -10.20 -4.05
CA VAL A 92 7.81 -8.85 -3.50
C VAL A 92 8.99 -8.16 -4.19
N PHE A 93 8.72 -7.02 -4.81
CA PHE A 93 9.68 -6.24 -5.58
C PHE A 93 9.82 -4.84 -4.98
N PHE A 94 11.04 -4.45 -4.60
CA PHE A 94 11.34 -3.13 -4.08
C PHE A 94 11.74 -2.15 -5.19
N HIS A 95 11.26 -0.92 -5.09
CA HIS A 95 11.55 0.20 -5.98
C HIS A 95 11.96 1.45 -5.20
N ASN A 96 13.08 2.06 -5.59
CA ASN A 96 13.61 3.29 -5.02
C ASN A 96 12.92 4.53 -5.64
N LEU A 97 11.62 4.62 -5.44
CA LEU A 97 10.79 5.71 -5.94
C LEU A 97 9.68 6.03 -4.96
N GLY A 98 9.26 7.29 -4.93
CA GLY A 98 8.09 7.76 -4.19
C GLY A 98 6.90 8.03 -5.11
N ILE A 99 5.72 8.19 -4.52
CA ILE A 99 4.49 8.58 -5.20
C ILE A 99 4.22 10.08 -5.07
N SER A 100 3.76 10.71 -6.13
CA SER A 100 3.26 12.11 -6.12
C SER A 100 2.17 12.30 -7.17
N ASP A 101 1.57 13.49 -7.18
CA ASP A 101 0.66 14.01 -8.20
C ASP A 101 1.32 14.33 -9.56
N GLN A 102 2.65 14.44 -9.60
CA GLN A 102 3.42 14.67 -10.83
C GLN A 102 4.76 13.92 -10.82
N ASP A 103 5.37 13.74 -12.00
CA ASP A 103 6.69 13.12 -12.14
C ASP A 103 7.79 14.18 -11.96
N PHE A 104 8.69 13.98 -11.00
CA PHE A 104 9.83 14.89 -10.76
C PHE A 104 10.93 14.23 -9.92
N VAL A 105 12.07 14.91 -9.81
CA VAL A 105 13.12 14.61 -8.81
C VAL A 105 13.14 15.75 -7.80
N ASN A 106 13.01 15.43 -6.51
CA ASN A 106 12.97 16.45 -5.47
C ASN A 106 14.39 16.96 -5.09
N SER A 107 14.48 17.94 -4.19
CA SER A 107 15.76 18.55 -3.78
C SER A 107 16.71 17.61 -3.04
N ILE A 108 16.22 16.48 -2.52
CA ILE A 108 17.01 15.42 -1.88
C ILE A 108 17.26 14.23 -2.80
N ASN A 109 17.06 14.42 -4.11
CA ASN A 109 17.33 13.44 -5.17
C ASN A 109 16.45 12.18 -5.12
N TRP A 110 15.24 12.27 -4.56
CA TRP A 110 14.24 11.21 -4.68
C TRP A 110 13.50 11.32 -5.99
N THR A 111 13.38 10.19 -6.70
CA THR A 111 12.53 10.08 -7.88
C THR A 111 11.09 9.91 -7.43
N MET A 112 10.24 10.86 -7.81
CA MET A 112 8.81 10.87 -7.50
C MET A 112 8.02 10.66 -8.78
N ARG A 113 6.98 9.81 -8.74
CA ARG A 113 6.16 9.49 -9.91
C ARG A 113 4.67 9.47 -9.58
N THR A 114 3.86 9.78 -10.58
CA THR A 114 2.42 9.51 -10.53
C THR A 114 2.12 8.02 -10.51
N LEU A 115 0.96 7.66 -9.93
CA LEU A 115 0.47 6.28 -10.01
C LEU A 115 0.34 5.80 -11.46
N THR A 116 -0.09 6.68 -12.37
CA THR A 116 -0.17 6.38 -13.81
C THR A 116 1.20 6.05 -14.40
N SER A 117 2.22 6.84 -14.09
CA SER A 117 3.59 6.60 -14.54
C SER A 117 4.16 5.30 -13.95
N ILE A 118 3.91 5.02 -12.67
CA ILE A 118 4.32 3.76 -12.02
C ILE A 118 3.66 2.56 -12.71
N LYS A 119 2.35 2.60 -12.92
CA LYS A 119 1.62 1.55 -13.65
C LYS A 119 2.19 1.35 -15.06
N LYS A 120 2.53 2.43 -15.76
CA LYS A 120 3.15 2.36 -17.09
C LYS A 120 4.55 1.73 -17.05
N GLN A 121 5.38 2.13 -16.09
CA GLN A 121 6.73 1.60 -15.89
C GLN A 121 6.71 0.09 -15.57
N LEU A 122 5.74 -0.36 -14.78
CA LEU A 122 5.57 -1.76 -14.40
C LEU A 122 4.71 -2.58 -15.38
N HIS A 123 4.31 -1.99 -16.52
CA HIS A 123 3.45 -2.64 -17.51
C HIS A 123 2.05 -3.05 -17.00
N HIS A 124 1.57 -2.42 -15.93
CA HIS A 124 0.25 -2.59 -15.34
C HIS A 124 -0.79 -1.62 -15.94
N THR A 125 -0.75 -1.43 -17.27
CA THR A 125 -1.59 -0.48 -18.01
C THR A 125 -2.91 -1.08 -18.50
N LYS A 126 -3.07 -2.41 -18.40
CA LYS A 126 -4.35 -3.07 -18.61
C LYS A 126 -5.08 -3.16 -17.27
N VAL A 127 -6.06 -2.30 -17.08
CA VAL A 127 -7.19 -2.60 -16.18
C VAL A 127 -8.34 -2.89 -17.12
N GLY A 128 -8.94 -4.07 -17.00
CA GLY A 128 -10.14 -4.44 -17.75
C GLY A 128 -11.30 -3.51 -17.45
#